data_AF-A0A2U3IBR8-F1
#
_entry.id   AF-A0A2U3IBR8-F1
#
_cell.length_a   1.000
_cell.length_b   1.000
_cell.length_c   1.000
_cell.angle_alpha   90.00
_cell.angle_beta   90.00
_cell.angle_gamma   90.00
#
_symmetry.space_group_name_H-M   'P 1'
#
loop_
_entity.id
_entity.type
_entity.pdbx_description
1 polymer ?
#
loop_
_entity_poly.entity_id
_entity_poly.type
_entity_poly.pdbx_seq_one_letter_code
_entity_poly.pdbx_strand_id
1 'polypeptide(L)' 'MKNIKQIGAAAMVVAFLGGLTACGDMTTRQRDTAVGAGVGAAGGAVIGGSALSTLGGAAVGGIIGNQVGK' A
#
# COMPACT_ATOMS: atom_id res chain seq x y z
N MET A 1 -10.51 12.77 15.38
CA MET A 1 -11.04 11.41 15.06
C MET A 1 -11.84 11.31 13.75
N LYS A 2 -12.56 12.34 13.29
CA LYS A 2 -13.32 12.30 12.03
C LYS A 2 -12.42 12.18 10.78
N ASN A 3 -11.32 12.94 10.75
CA ASN A 3 -10.44 13.03 9.58
C ASN A 3 -9.64 11.75 9.30
N ILE A 4 -9.15 11.04 10.32
CA ILE A 4 -8.43 9.76 10.14
C ILE A 4 -9.35 8.67 9.57
N LYS A 5 -10.60 8.61 10.03
CA LYS A 5 -11.61 7.72 9.45
C LYS A 5 -11.92 8.07 7.99
N GLN A 6 -11.97 9.37 7.66
CA GLN A 6 -12.17 9.84 6.30
C GLN A 6 -10.98 9.54 5.39
N ILE A 7 -9.74 9.66 5.88
CA ILE A 7 -8.53 9.32 5.14
C ILE A 7 -8.46 7.81 4.89
N GLY A 8 -8.77 6.98 5.90
CA GLY A 8 -8.84 5.53 5.73
C GLY A 8 -9.94 5.09 4.74
N ALA A 9 -11.12 5.70 4.82
CA ALA A 9 -12.21 5.43 3.87
C ALA A 9 -11.85 5.88 2.45
N ALA A 10 -11.23 7.05 2.28
CA ALA A 10 -10.76 7.53 0.99
C ALA A 10 -9.67 6.63 0.40
N ALA A 11 -8.70 6.18 1.21
CA ALA A 11 -7.66 5.25 0.78
C ALA A 11 -8.24 3.91 0.32
N MET A 12 -9.25 3.40 1.02
CA MET A 12 -9.94 2.15 0.65
C MET A 12 -10.75 2.32 -0.63
N VAL A 13 -11.44 3.45 -0.81
CA VAL A 13 -12.16 3.76 -2.06
C VAL A 13 -11.19 3.91 -3.23
N VAL A 14 -10.05 4.59 -3.05
CA VAL A 14 -9.01 4.72 -4.08
C VAL A 14 -8.35 3.38 -4.38
N ALA A 15 -8.11 2.52 -3.39
CA ALA A 15 -7.59 1.17 -3.59
C ALA A 15 -8.60 0.27 -4.33
N PHE A 16 -9.89 0.36 -4.01
CA PHE A 16 -10.94 -0.38 -4.69
C PHE A 16 -11.14 0.11 -6.13
N LEU A 17 -11.25 1.42 -6.34
CA LEU A 17 -11.37 2.02 -7.67
C LEU A 17 -10.12 1.75 -8.50
N GLY A 18 -8.93 1.89 -7.89
CA GLY A 18 -7.65 1.55 -8.49
C GLY A 18 -7.58 0.07 -8.87
N GLY A 19 -8.02 -0.83 -8.00
CA GLY A 19 -8.08 -2.28 -8.26
C GLY A 19 -9.07 -2.65 -9.37
N LEU A 20 -10.25 -2.00 -9.41
CA LEU A 20 -11.25 -2.17 -10.47
C LEU A 20 -10.73 -1.68 -11.83
N THR A 21 -10.00 -0.55 -11.87
CA THR A 21 -9.35 -0.05 -13.08
C THR A 21 -8.10 -0.86 -13.47
N ALA A 22 -7.41 -1.44 -12.48
CA ALA A 22 -6.19 -2.22 -12.67
C ALA A 22 -6.47 -3.66 -13.10
N CYS A 23 -7.67 -4.22 -12.85
CA CYS A 23 -8.03 -5.56 -13.34
C CYS A 23 -7.93 -5.72 -14.86
N GLY A 24 -7.91 -4.63 -15.65
CA GLY A 24 -7.70 -4.66 -17.09
C GLY A 24 -6.24 -4.48 -17.56
N ASP A 25 -5.40 -3.76 -16.80
CA ASP A 25 -4.09 -3.27 -17.29
C ASP A 25 -2.99 -3.19 -16.20
N MET A 26 -3.08 -3.94 -15.10
CA MET A 26 -2.03 -3.93 -14.08
C MET A 26 -0.80 -4.71 -14.55
N THR A 27 0.32 -4.01 -14.72
CA THR A 27 1.60 -4.65 -14.99
C THR A 27 2.05 -5.46 -13.76
N THR A 28 2.81 -6.53 -13.97
CA THR A 28 3.38 -7.37 -12.89
C THR A 28 4.05 -6.52 -11.82
N ARG A 29 4.80 -5.50 -12.24
CA ARG A 29 5.48 -4.54 -11.39
C ARG A 29 4.56 -3.74 -10.48
N GLN A 30 3.42 -3.28 -10.97
CA GLN A 30 2.42 -2.58 -10.15
C GLN A 30 1.80 -3.51 -9.12
N ARG A 31 1.60 -4.78 -9.45
CA ARG A 31 1.12 -5.79 -8.49
C ARG A 31 2.15 -6.03 -7.39
N ASP A 32 3.40 -6.27 -7.76
CA ASP A 32 4.48 -6.54 -6.82
C ASP A 32 4.73 -5.36 -5.89
N THR A 33 4.64 -4.13 -6.42
CA THR A 33 4.72 -2.89 -5.63
C THR A 33 3.55 -2.75 -4.66
N ALA A 34 2.32 -3.00 -5.10
CA ALA A 34 1.13 -2.88 -4.25
C ALA A 34 1.12 -3.93 -3.14
N VAL A 35 1.51 -5.16 -3.45
CA VAL A 35 1.67 -6.25 -2.47
C VAL A 35 2.79 -5.93 -1.50
N GLY A 36 3.96 -5.51 -1.99
CA GLY A 36 5.10 -5.12 -1.15
C GLY A 36 4.78 -3.95 -0.22
N ALA A 37 4.09 -2.93 -0.73
CA ALA A 37 3.64 -1.79 0.08
C ALA A 37 2.58 -2.21 1.11
N GLY A 38 1.64 -3.08 0.75
CA GLY A 38 0.60 -3.58 1.66
C GLY A 38 1.18 -4.43 2.79
N VAL A 39 2.03 -5.41 2.47
CA VAL A 39 2.70 -6.28 3.44
C VAL A 39 3.67 -5.48 4.30
N GLY A 40 4.44 -4.57 3.70
CA GLY A 40 5.36 -3.68 4.40
C GLY A 40 4.64 -2.73 5.36
N ALA A 41 3.50 -2.17 4.96
CA ALA A 41 2.68 -1.32 5.83
C ALA A 41 2.13 -2.11 7.01
N ALA A 42 1.58 -3.31 6.76
CA ALA A 42 1.05 -4.17 7.82
C ALA A 42 2.16 -4.60 8.79
N GLY A 43 3.32 -5.01 8.28
CA GLY A 43 4.49 -5.36 9.10
C GLY A 43 4.98 -4.17 9.93
N GLY A 44 5.12 -2.99 9.32
CA GLY A 44 5.52 -1.75 9.98
C GLY A 44 4.56 -1.28 11.06
N ALA A 45 3.26 -1.44 10.84
CA ALA A 45 2.22 -1.14 11.82
C ALA A 45 2.29 -2.07 13.04
N VAL A 46 2.55 -3.37 12.84
CA VAL A 46 2.65 -4.37 13.92
C VAL A 46 3.88 -4.13 14.80
N ILE A 47 5.03 -3.84 14.21
CA ILE A 47 6.29 -3.64 14.97
C ILE A 47 6.41 -2.26 15.61
N GLY A 48 5.85 -1.21 15.02
CA GLY A 48 6.05 0.16 15.51
C GLY A 48 4.79 0.90 15.96
N GLY A 49 3.58 0.39 15.68
CA GLY A 49 2.31 0.94 16.16
C GLY A 49 1.97 2.38 15.74
N SER A 50 2.77 2.99 14.86
CA SER A 50 2.72 4.42 14.55
C SER A 50 2.57 4.65 13.05
N ALA A 51 2.02 5.81 12.67
CA ALA A 51 1.90 6.19 11.27
C ALA A 51 3.28 6.22 10.57
N LEU A 52 4.32 6.66 11.28
CA LEU A 52 5.68 6.74 10.75
C LEU A 52 6.27 5.35 10.43
N SER A 53 6.03 4.37 11.30
CA SER A 53 6.49 2.98 11.11
C SER A 53 5.68 2.23 10.04
N THR A 54 4.39 2.53 9.92
CA THR A 54 3.53 2.04 8.83
C THR A 54 3.98 2.60 7.48
N LEU A 55 4.23 3.91 7.40
CA LEU A 55 4.71 4.58 6.17
C LEU A 55 6.12 4.13 5.79
N GLY A 56 7.01 3.95 6.76
CA GLY A 56 8.36 3.43 6.53
C GLY A 56 8.34 2.01 5.95
N GLY A 57 7.55 1.12 6.54
CA GLY A 57 7.37 -0.24 6.03
C GLY A 57 6.73 -0.29 4.64
N ALA A 58 5.72 0.54 4.40
CA ALA A 58 5.07 0.67 3.09
C ALA A 58 6.02 1.17 2.01
N ALA A 59 6.84 2.18 2.32
CA ALA A 59 7.80 2.77 1.38
C ALA A 59 8.91 1.78 1.02
N VAL A 60 9.50 1.11 2.01
CA VAL A 60 10.54 0.10 1.77
C VAL A 60 9.98 -1.11 1.02
N GLY A 61 8.81 -1.62 1.42
CA GLY A 61 8.15 -2.72 0.74
C GLY A 61 7.73 -2.38 -0.69
N GLY A 62 7.30 -1.14 -0.94
CA GLY A 62 6.98 -0.64 -2.28
C GLY A 62 8.21 -0.51 -3.19
N ILE A 63 9.33 0.01 -2.69
CA ILE A 63 10.59 0.09 -3.47
C ILE A 63 11.08 -1.31 -3.84
N ILE A 64 11.04 -2.26 -2.90
CA ILE A 64 11.42 -3.65 -3.15
C ILE A 64 10.49 -4.27 -4.20
N GLY A 65 9.17 -4.18 -4.03
CA GLY A 65 8.21 -4.69 -5.01
C GLY A 65 8.39 -4.10 -6.41
N ASN A 66 8.71 -2.81 -6.52
CA ASN A 66 8.98 -2.14 -7.80
C ASN A 66 10.32 -2.57 -8.45
N GLN A 67 11.32 -2.96 -7.66
CA GLN A 67 12.63 -3.37 -8.18
C GLN A 67 12.69 -4.88 -8.50
N VAL A 68 11.98 -5.70 -7.73
CA VAL A 68 11.90 -7.16 -7.93
C VAL A 68 10.97 -7.51 -9.10
N GLY A 69 9.92 -6.73 -9.34
CA GLY A 69 9.03 -6.89 -10.50
C GLY A 69 9.60 -6.36 -11.83
N LYS A 70 10.93 -6.30 -11.99
CA LYS A 70 11.62 -5.89 -13.22
C LYS A 70 12.16 -7.10 -13.98
#